data_AF-A0AA95BXT8-F1
#
_entry.id   AF-A0AA95BXT8-F1
#
_cell.length_a   1.000
_cell.length_b   1.000
_cell.length_c   1.000
_cell.angle_alpha   90.00
_cell.angle_beta   90.00
_cell.angle_gamma   90.00
#
_symmetry.space_group_name_H-M   'P 1'
#
loop_
_entity.id
_entity.type
_entity.pdbx_description
1 polymer ?
#
loop_
_entity_poly.entity_id
_entity_poly.type
_entity_poly.pdbx_seq_one_letter_code
_entity_poly.pdbx_strand_id
1 'polypeptide(L)'
;MKNIIFLLCCIFYMSALGQSHFVEDTPEVRNWLDNMFQHLDKSKIPHGLLRDYAFELADLDIYNGKELNDSNYVDRVAFENLLRTVRSSSVGAKPFNAEEVLATQHSLSGRGKGIIGVVLYQYSYIREDALSSHLIRYENEQVFDNEVNGVWQNPYSIGYTLGFSAQDTVFYGSNISYSFPASIWKSNVTSGKVEFDADDGRGYVSVSSGSSYQGSYSSTGVKHLKMRVRLADGSYLYSHSLVKVITDNVITRTEAAKFKPDRCVDITASLPYNGEKASGRISYLYSTGSPGKLTKPFIVMEGFDPLEFVDDANPYMGDEKFGNTNLHTFVNGLSQRYAAFNKLRSEYDIIYIDLFDSKLSIQANARLFESAIELINQEKASCGCTEKNIVMGQSMGGLIARYGLKEMENLSHIHDVSLLFVRIRPTWVPMFLSAFSRG
;
A
#
# COMPACT_ATOMS: atom_id res chain seq x y z
N MET A 1 31.49 -5.19 -15.02
CA MET A 1 30.58 -4.88 -16.15
C MET A 1 29.48 -5.93 -16.37
N LYS A 2 29.72 -7.24 -16.18
CA LYS A 2 28.64 -8.27 -16.25
C LYS A 2 27.60 -8.19 -15.12
N ASN A 3 27.98 -7.74 -13.92
CA ASN A 3 27.05 -7.65 -12.77
C ASN A 3 26.08 -6.44 -12.83
N ILE A 4 26.36 -5.43 -13.65
CA ILE A 4 25.46 -4.28 -13.85
C ILE A 4 24.40 -4.60 -14.92
N ILE A 5 24.76 -5.45 -15.90
CA ILE A 5 23.83 -5.94 -16.93
C ILE A 5 22.82 -6.92 -16.33
N PHE A 6 23.20 -7.73 -15.33
CA PHE A 6 22.29 -8.63 -14.63
C PHE A 6 21.23 -7.88 -13.79
N LEU A 7 21.64 -6.83 -13.07
CA LEU A 7 20.72 -5.97 -12.31
C LEU A 7 19.73 -5.23 -13.25
N LEU A 8 20.21 -4.78 -14.41
CA LEU A 8 19.37 -4.15 -15.44
C LEU A 8 18.42 -5.15 -16.13
N CYS A 9 18.86 -6.38 -16.43
CA CYS A 9 18.00 -7.41 -17.01
C CYS A 9 16.88 -7.87 -16.07
N CYS A 10 17.13 -7.94 -14.75
CA CYS A 10 16.08 -8.20 -13.77
C CYS A 10 15.06 -7.06 -13.68
N ILE A 11 15.49 -5.79 -13.83
CA ILE A 11 14.58 -4.64 -13.79
C ILE A 11 13.73 -4.53 -15.09
N PHE A 12 14.26 -4.93 -16.24
CA PHE A 12 13.53 -4.89 -17.53
C PHE A 12 12.61 -6.10 -17.77
N TYR A 13 12.85 -7.27 -17.16
CA TYR A 13 11.91 -8.41 -17.25
C TYR A 13 10.71 -8.28 -16.30
N MET A 14 10.85 -7.50 -15.22
CA MET A 14 9.78 -7.23 -14.25
C MET A 14 8.61 -6.40 -14.82
N SER A 15 8.78 -5.75 -15.99
CA SER A 15 7.68 -5.05 -16.67
C SER A 15 6.77 -5.97 -17.49
N ALA A 16 7.15 -7.24 -17.74
CA ALA A 16 6.35 -8.17 -18.52
C ALA A 16 5.50 -9.14 -17.66
N LEU A 17 5.75 -9.23 -16.35
CA LEU A 17 5.08 -10.16 -15.43
C LEU A 17 4.10 -9.49 -14.46
N GLY A 18 3.62 -8.28 -14.78
CA GLY A 18 2.61 -7.53 -14.02
C GLY A 18 1.23 -8.21 -13.87
N GLN A 19 1.14 -9.52 -14.04
CA GLN A 19 -0.06 -10.34 -13.90
C GLN A 19 0.11 -11.58 -13.01
N SER A 20 1.27 -11.89 -12.44
CA SER A 20 1.39 -13.04 -11.54
C SER A 20 1.15 -12.65 -10.08
N HIS A 21 0.00 -13.05 -9.54
CA HIS A 21 -0.06 -13.46 -8.13
C HIS A 21 1.15 -14.37 -7.84
N PHE A 22 1.82 -14.22 -6.69
CA PHE A 22 3.01 -14.99 -6.28
C PHE A 22 4.34 -14.64 -6.98
N VAL A 23 4.84 -13.40 -6.84
CA VAL A 23 6.19 -13.02 -7.30
C VAL A 23 7.25 -13.94 -6.68
N GLU A 24 7.04 -14.37 -5.44
CA GLU A 24 7.89 -15.33 -4.75
C GLU A 24 7.91 -16.72 -5.40
N ASP A 25 6.89 -17.14 -6.15
CA ASP A 25 6.81 -18.47 -6.78
C ASP A 25 7.07 -18.44 -8.29
N THR A 26 7.66 -17.34 -8.80
CA THR A 26 8.09 -17.28 -10.20
C THR A 26 8.99 -18.46 -10.54
N PRO A 27 8.74 -19.18 -11.67
CA PRO A 27 9.49 -20.38 -12.01
C PRO A 27 11.00 -20.16 -12.06
N GLU A 28 11.45 -19.00 -12.54
CA GLU A 28 12.87 -18.67 -12.68
C GLU A 28 13.56 -18.58 -11.30
N VAL A 29 12.96 -17.84 -10.36
CA VAL A 29 13.48 -17.70 -8.99
C VAL A 29 13.45 -19.04 -8.28
N ARG A 30 12.34 -19.79 -8.40
CA ARG A 30 12.21 -21.11 -7.77
C ARG A 30 13.23 -22.10 -8.31
N ASN A 31 13.38 -22.20 -9.64
CA ASN A 31 14.36 -23.09 -10.27
C ASN A 31 15.79 -22.77 -9.83
N TRP A 32 16.13 -21.48 -9.68
CA TRP A 32 17.46 -21.08 -9.20
C TRP A 32 17.70 -21.49 -7.74
N LEU A 33 16.75 -21.19 -6.84
CA LEU A 33 16.84 -21.59 -5.43
C LEU A 33 16.86 -23.12 -5.27
N ASP A 34 16.01 -23.83 -6.03
CA ASP A 34 15.96 -25.29 -6.03
C ASP A 34 17.27 -25.91 -6.51
N ASN A 35 17.89 -25.34 -7.54
CA ASN A 35 19.18 -25.81 -8.04
C ASN A 35 20.29 -25.58 -7.01
N MET A 36 20.40 -24.35 -6.49
CA MET A 36 21.46 -24.00 -5.53
C MET A 36 21.40 -24.86 -4.26
N PHE A 37 20.21 -25.19 -3.77
CA PHE A 37 20.04 -25.96 -2.54
C PHE A 37 19.64 -27.43 -2.79
N GLN A 38 19.82 -27.96 -4.01
CA GLN A 38 19.35 -29.32 -4.35
C GLN A 38 20.02 -30.42 -3.54
N HIS A 39 21.24 -30.17 -3.06
CA HIS A 39 22.09 -31.15 -2.38
C HIS A 39 22.04 -31.06 -0.86
N LEU A 40 21.22 -30.16 -0.30
CA LEU A 40 20.91 -30.16 1.12
C LEU A 40 19.85 -31.22 1.42
N ASP A 41 20.06 -32.00 2.47
CA ASP A 41 19.01 -32.84 3.04
C ASP A 41 17.97 -31.95 3.74
N LYS A 42 16.91 -31.60 3.01
CA LYS A 42 15.81 -30.75 3.48
C LYS A 42 15.10 -31.30 4.73
N SER A 43 15.23 -32.60 5.02
CA SER A 43 14.66 -33.20 6.24
C SER A 43 15.42 -32.82 7.51
N LYS A 44 16.68 -32.40 7.38
CA LYS A 44 17.54 -31.96 8.49
C LYS A 44 17.38 -30.48 8.82
N ILE A 45 16.64 -29.71 8.01
CA ILE A 45 16.40 -28.28 8.23
C ILE A 45 15.39 -28.11 9.37
N PRO A 46 15.79 -27.57 10.52
CA PRO A 46 14.86 -27.36 11.63
C PRO A 46 13.65 -26.52 11.21
N HIS A 47 12.47 -26.91 11.71
CA HIS A 47 11.19 -26.27 11.45
C HIS A 47 10.71 -26.28 9.98
N GLY A 48 11.46 -26.87 9.05
CA GLY A 48 11.12 -26.94 7.63
C GLY A 48 11.12 -25.57 6.91
N LEU A 49 11.73 -24.56 7.51
CA LEU A 49 11.82 -23.19 7.00
C LEU A 49 13.29 -22.77 6.97
N LEU A 50 13.80 -22.40 5.79
CA LEU A 50 15.17 -21.93 5.59
C LEU A 50 15.14 -20.52 4.97
N ARG A 51 15.64 -19.52 5.70
CA ARG A 51 15.70 -18.12 5.22
C ARG A 51 16.48 -18.00 3.91
N ASP A 52 17.62 -18.69 3.80
CA ASP A 52 18.48 -18.67 2.62
C ASP A 52 17.79 -19.24 1.36
N TYR A 53 16.75 -20.07 1.55
CA TYR A 53 15.92 -20.63 0.49
C TYR A 53 14.66 -19.78 0.21
N ALA A 54 14.46 -18.70 0.95
CA ALA A 54 13.35 -17.79 0.74
C ALA A 54 13.65 -16.80 -0.39
N PHE A 55 12.59 -16.40 -1.09
CA PHE A 55 12.58 -15.12 -1.78
C PHE A 55 12.18 -14.07 -0.75
N GLU A 56 13.18 -13.38 -0.21
CA GLU A 56 13.03 -12.48 0.93
C GLU A 56 12.45 -11.12 0.49
N LEU A 57 11.14 -10.95 0.73
CA LEU A 57 10.40 -9.70 0.49
C LEU A 57 10.41 -8.77 1.71
N ALA A 58 10.63 -9.34 2.89
CA ALA A 58 10.84 -8.63 4.15
C ALA A 58 12.13 -9.12 4.78
N ASP A 59 13.03 -8.20 5.12
CA ASP A 59 14.29 -8.50 5.77
C ASP A 59 14.05 -9.04 7.19
N LEU A 60 14.31 -10.35 7.38
CA LEU A 60 14.05 -11.00 8.66
C LEU A 60 15.04 -10.57 9.75
N ASP A 61 16.16 -9.90 9.42
CA ASP A 61 17.04 -9.29 10.43
C ASP A 61 16.42 -8.04 11.03
N ILE A 62 15.59 -7.30 10.28
CA ILE A 62 14.85 -6.13 10.78
C ILE A 62 13.69 -6.57 11.67
N TYR A 63 12.97 -7.61 11.27
CA TYR A 63 11.78 -8.13 11.97
C TYR A 63 12.09 -9.34 12.86
N ASN A 64 13.31 -9.42 13.41
CA ASN A 64 13.80 -10.55 14.21
C ASN A 64 13.22 -10.61 15.65
N GLY A 65 12.56 -9.53 16.08
CA GLY A 65 11.93 -9.40 17.39
C GLY A 65 12.85 -9.05 18.55
N LYS A 66 14.14 -8.71 18.34
CA LYS A 66 15.07 -8.41 19.43
C LYS A 66 14.86 -7.03 20.05
N GLU A 67 14.49 -6.03 19.25
CA GLU A 67 14.34 -4.64 19.68
C GLU A 67 13.24 -3.92 18.89
N LEU A 68 12.82 -2.74 19.37
CA LEU A 68 11.90 -1.84 18.66
C LEU A 68 12.68 -0.58 18.25
N ASN A 69 12.61 -0.21 16.98
CA ASN A 69 13.27 0.97 16.43
C ASN A 69 12.46 1.56 15.25
N ASP A 70 12.86 2.71 14.73
CA ASP A 70 12.07 3.40 13.69
C ASP A 70 12.08 2.69 12.32
N SER A 71 12.91 1.66 12.14
CA SER A 71 13.02 0.89 10.90
C SER A 71 12.21 -0.42 10.91
N ASN A 72 11.62 -0.83 12.04
CA ASN A 72 10.94 -2.12 12.15
C ASN A 72 9.44 -2.04 12.47
N TYR A 73 8.79 -0.92 12.13
CA TYR A 73 7.33 -0.80 12.15
C TYR A 73 6.69 -1.72 11.11
N VAL A 74 5.75 -2.54 11.58
CA VAL A 74 5.00 -3.45 10.71
C VAL A 74 3.70 -2.78 10.28
N ASP A 75 3.70 -2.21 9.08
CA ASP A 75 2.47 -1.81 8.40
C ASP A 75 1.86 -2.98 7.61
N ARG A 76 0.76 -2.73 6.89
CA ARG A 76 0.08 -3.76 6.10
C ARG A 76 0.97 -4.37 5.01
N VAL A 77 1.85 -3.57 4.40
CA VAL A 77 2.74 -4.04 3.32
C VAL A 77 3.87 -4.88 3.91
N ALA A 78 4.48 -4.43 5.01
CA ALA A 78 5.47 -5.18 5.75
C ALA A 78 4.89 -6.53 6.24
N PHE A 79 3.65 -6.53 6.74
CA PHE A 79 2.96 -7.75 7.16
C PHE A 79 2.72 -8.73 5.99
N GLU A 80 2.27 -8.25 4.84
CA GLU A 80 2.15 -9.06 3.62
C GLU A 80 3.52 -9.65 3.21
N ASN A 81 4.57 -8.83 3.18
CA ASN A 81 5.90 -9.27 2.81
C ASN A 81 6.48 -10.29 3.80
N LEU A 82 6.20 -10.17 5.10
CA LEU A 82 6.56 -11.16 6.11
C LEU A 82 5.84 -12.49 5.88
N LEU A 83 4.52 -12.46 5.63
CA LEU A 83 3.74 -13.65 5.30
C LEU A 83 4.32 -14.37 4.06
N ARG A 84 4.60 -13.62 2.99
CA ARG A 84 5.17 -14.16 1.75
C ARG A 84 6.59 -14.70 1.97
N THR A 85 7.43 -13.99 2.71
CA THR A 85 8.81 -14.43 3.04
C THR A 85 8.81 -15.73 3.83
N VAL A 86 8.00 -15.82 4.89
CA VAL A 86 7.87 -17.06 5.69
C VAL A 86 7.37 -18.20 4.82
N ARG A 87 6.32 -17.99 4.03
CA ARG A 87 5.81 -19.00 3.10
C ARG A 87 6.89 -19.43 2.10
N SER A 88 7.65 -18.47 1.57
CA SER A 88 8.70 -18.70 0.59
C SER A 88 9.85 -19.55 1.15
N SER A 89 10.21 -19.36 2.42
CA SER A 89 11.26 -20.10 3.13
C SER A 89 11.01 -21.59 3.30
N SER A 90 9.76 -22.06 3.10
CA SER A 90 9.41 -23.46 3.27
C SER A 90 10.10 -24.36 2.23
N VAL A 91 10.91 -25.29 2.72
CA VAL A 91 11.58 -26.35 1.95
C VAL A 91 10.70 -27.59 1.74
N GLY A 92 9.55 -27.63 2.41
CA GLY A 92 8.50 -28.64 2.24
C GLY A 92 7.14 -28.01 1.96
N ALA A 93 6.08 -28.57 2.55
CA ALA A 93 4.71 -28.07 2.40
C ALA A 93 4.58 -26.63 2.93
N LYS A 94 4.00 -25.75 2.11
CA LYS A 94 3.81 -24.34 2.47
C LYS A 94 2.91 -24.22 3.72
N PRO A 95 3.28 -23.40 4.72
CA PRO A 95 2.59 -23.36 6.02
C PRO A 95 1.20 -22.72 5.96
N PHE A 96 0.94 -21.85 4.97
CA PHE A 96 -0.33 -21.18 4.73
C PHE A 96 -0.36 -20.54 3.33
N ASN A 97 -1.54 -20.06 2.92
CA ASN A 97 -1.74 -19.19 1.76
C ASN A 97 -1.81 -17.72 2.23
N ALA A 98 -0.94 -16.86 1.71
CA ALA A 98 -0.84 -15.46 2.17
C ALA A 98 -2.06 -14.63 1.72
N GLU A 99 -2.56 -14.87 0.52
CA GLU A 99 -3.71 -14.21 -0.08
C GLU A 99 -4.99 -14.53 0.72
N GLU A 100 -5.17 -15.78 1.13
CA GLU A 100 -6.30 -16.16 2.00
C GLU A 100 -6.25 -15.44 3.35
N VAL A 101 -5.06 -15.29 3.93
CA VAL A 101 -4.86 -14.54 5.18
C VAL A 101 -5.24 -13.07 4.99
N LEU A 102 -4.73 -12.43 3.94
CA LEU A 102 -5.00 -11.02 3.64
C LEU A 102 -6.47 -10.77 3.26
N ALA A 103 -7.09 -11.67 2.50
CA ALA A 103 -8.50 -11.61 2.13
C ALA A 103 -9.41 -11.80 3.35
N THR A 104 -9.06 -12.72 4.25
CA THR A 104 -9.79 -12.93 5.52
C THR A 104 -9.67 -11.71 6.42
N GLN A 105 -8.47 -11.12 6.54
CA GLN A 105 -8.29 -9.89 7.30
C GLN A 105 -9.14 -8.75 6.74
N HIS A 106 -9.21 -8.62 5.41
CA HIS A 106 -10.04 -7.62 4.75
C HIS A 106 -11.55 -7.87 4.97
N SER A 107 -12.03 -9.11 4.85
CA SER A 107 -13.47 -9.43 4.98
C SER A 107 -14.02 -9.21 6.39
N LEU A 108 -13.18 -9.30 7.41
CA LEU A 108 -13.55 -9.05 8.81
C LEU A 108 -13.57 -7.56 9.19
N SER A 109 -13.13 -6.67 8.29
CA SER A 109 -13.03 -5.23 8.51
C SER A 109 -14.38 -4.59 8.83
N GLY A 110 -14.34 -3.50 9.58
CA GLY A 110 -15.52 -2.69 9.88
C GLY A 110 -15.21 -1.53 10.79
N ARG A 111 -16.15 -0.60 10.92
CA ARG A 111 -16.03 0.53 11.86
C ARG A 111 -15.87 0.00 13.31
N GLY A 112 -14.98 0.63 14.07
CA GLY A 112 -14.70 0.24 15.46
C GLY A 112 -13.96 -1.10 15.62
N LYS A 113 -13.48 -1.71 14.54
CA LYS A 113 -12.74 -2.99 14.58
C LYS A 113 -11.27 -2.79 14.23
N GLY A 114 -10.39 -3.41 15.01
CA GLY A 114 -8.97 -3.57 14.69
C GLY A 114 -8.65 -5.05 14.48
N ILE A 115 -8.73 -5.53 13.25
CA ILE A 115 -8.48 -6.93 12.90
C ILE A 115 -6.98 -7.17 12.76
N ILE A 116 -6.36 -7.74 13.80
CA ILE A 116 -4.92 -7.96 13.86
C ILE A 116 -4.56 -9.31 13.23
N GLY A 117 -3.79 -9.27 12.15
CA GLY A 117 -3.07 -10.44 11.63
C GLY A 117 -1.74 -10.59 12.36
N VAL A 118 -1.33 -11.84 12.64
CA VAL A 118 -0.09 -12.14 13.37
C VAL A 118 0.72 -13.18 12.62
N VAL A 119 2.01 -12.92 12.46
CA VAL A 119 3.01 -13.87 11.96
C VAL A 119 4.09 -14.01 13.04
N LEU A 120 4.22 -15.22 13.60
CA LEU A 120 5.21 -15.54 14.64
C LEU A 120 5.88 -16.86 14.28
N TYR A 121 7.09 -16.82 13.73
CA TYR A 121 7.76 -18.02 13.26
C TYR A 121 9.19 -18.13 13.78
N GLN A 122 9.59 -19.36 14.08
CA GLN A 122 10.99 -19.77 14.16
C GLN A 122 11.39 -20.40 12.83
N TYR A 123 12.57 -20.04 12.34
CA TYR A 123 13.12 -20.49 11.05
C TYR A 123 14.60 -20.80 11.19
N SER A 124 15.13 -21.58 10.25
CA SER A 124 16.56 -21.86 10.15
C SER A 124 17.25 -20.90 9.19
N TYR A 125 18.51 -20.58 9.45
CA TYR A 125 19.38 -19.90 8.51
C TYR A 125 20.77 -20.53 8.53
N ILE A 126 21.47 -20.50 7.40
CA ILE A 126 22.85 -20.98 7.30
C ILE A 126 23.74 -20.03 8.10
N ARG A 127 24.54 -20.59 9.00
CA ARG A 127 25.47 -19.80 9.81
C ARG A 127 26.47 -19.05 8.93
N GLU A 128 26.81 -17.83 9.33
CA GLU A 128 27.82 -17.00 8.64
C GLU A 128 29.20 -17.70 8.53
N ASP A 129 29.54 -18.53 9.52
CA ASP A 129 30.78 -19.30 9.58
C ASP A 129 30.68 -20.70 8.96
N ALA A 130 29.58 -21.05 8.28
CA ALA A 130 29.34 -22.40 7.81
C ALA A 130 30.36 -22.89 6.78
N LEU A 131 30.88 -22.00 5.92
CA LEU A 131 31.94 -22.33 4.97
C LEU A 131 33.32 -22.44 5.63
N SER A 132 33.69 -21.45 6.45
CA SER A 132 35.00 -21.41 7.12
C SER A 132 35.15 -22.50 8.18
N SER A 133 34.04 -22.93 8.78
CA SER A 133 33.99 -24.01 9.78
C SER A 133 33.69 -25.39 9.17
N HIS A 134 33.67 -25.51 7.84
CA HIS A 134 33.40 -26.76 7.13
C HIS A 134 32.07 -27.45 7.53
N LEU A 135 31.02 -26.67 7.77
CA LEU A 135 29.67 -27.19 8.02
C LEU A 135 28.90 -27.47 6.72
N ILE A 136 29.21 -26.71 5.67
CA ILE A 136 28.74 -26.91 4.30
C ILE A 136 29.91 -26.90 3.32
N ARG A 137 29.67 -27.39 2.10
CA ARG A 137 30.54 -27.15 0.94
C ARG A 137 29.80 -26.34 -0.10
N TYR A 138 30.53 -25.49 -0.82
CA TYR A 138 29.99 -24.70 -1.92
C TYR A 138 30.82 -24.94 -3.17
N GLU A 139 30.21 -25.61 -4.15
CA GLU A 139 30.88 -26.08 -5.37
C GLU A 139 29.89 -25.91 -6.54
N ASN A 140 30.35 -25.37 -7.67
CA ASN A 140 29.53 -25.18 -8.88
C ASN A 140 28.19 -24.45 -8.64
N GLU A 141 28.21 -23.38 -7.84
CA GLU A 141 27.02 -22.59 -7.46
C GLU A 141 25.97 -23.36 -6.62
N GLN A 142 26.34 -24.52 -6.08
CA GLN A 142 25.46 -25.35 -5.27
C GLN A 142 26.00 -25.54 -3.85
N VAL A 143 25.08 -25.64 -2.90
CA VAL A 143 25.36 -25.85 -1.48
C VAL A 143 25.12 -27.32 -1.13
N PHE A 144 26.11 -27.94 -0.51
CA PHE A 144 26.09 -29.33 -0.09
C PHE A 144 26.19 -29.42 1.43
N ASP A 145 25.48 -30.40 2.00
CA ASP A 145 25.80 -30.89 3.34
C ASP A 145 27.27 -31.35 3.41
N ASN A 146 27.86 -31.18 4.59
CA ASN A 146 29.19 -31.71 4.87
C ASN A 146 29.17 -32.73 6.01
N GLU A 147 30.09 -33.69 5.91
CA GLU A 147 30.33 -34.69 6.94
C GLU A 147 31.80 -34.73 7.31
N VAL A 148 32.10 -34.81 8.60
CA VAL A 148 33.46 -34.98 9.12
C VAL A 148 33.51 -36.34 9.80
N ASN A 149 34.36 -37.25 9.30
CA ASN A 149 34.45 -38.65 9.75
C ASN A 149 33.10 -39.40 9.71
N GLY A 150 32.28 -39.15 8.68
CA GLY A 150 30.95 -39.77 8.51
C GLY A 150 29.87 -39.20 9.44
N VAL A 151 30.14 -38.08 10.11
CA VAL A 151 29.16 -37.39 10.97
C VAL A 151 28.74 -36.09 10.29
N TRP A 152 27.44 -35.96 10.01
CA TRP A 152 26.85 -34.72 9.48
C TRP A 152 27.13 -33.53 10.40
N GLN A 153 27.54 -32.42 9.79
CA GLN A 153 27.82 -31.17 10.48
C GLN A 153 26.61 -30.25 10.36
N ASN A 154 26.04 -29.81 11.49
CA ASN A 154 24.87 -28.94 11.46
C ASN A 154 25.24 -27.50 11.06
N PRO A 155 24.81 -26.99 9.90
CA PRO A 155 25.13 -25.64 9.47
C PRO A 155 24.10 -24.60 9.90
N TYR A 156 23.01 -25.01 10.55
CA TYR A 156 21.86 -24.15 10.79
C TYR A 156 21.88 -23.51 12.18
N SER A 157 21.56 -22.22 12.21
CA SER A 157 21.15 -21.49 13.40
C SER A 157 19.65 -21.18 13.34
N ILE A 158 19.04 -20.89 14.49
CA ILE A 158 17.62 -20.59 14.60
C ILE A 158 17.40 -19.09 14.76
N GLY A 159 16.55 -18.54 13.90
CA GLY A 159 16.05 -17.17 13.98
C GLY A 159 14.56 -17.15 14.32
N TYR A 160 14.08 -15.99 14.75
CA TYR A 160 12.68 -15.71 14.95
C TYR A 160 12.23 -14.57 14.05
N THR A 161 10.95 -14.55 13.70
CA THR A 161 10.29 -13.35 13.20
C THR A 161 8.96 -13.15 13.92
N LEU A 162 8.69 -11.91 14.27
CA LEU A 162 7.42 -11.48 14.85
C LEU A 162 6.94 -10.23 14.13
N GLY A 163 5.78 -10.35 13.48
CA GLY A 163 5.10 -9.23 12.86
C GLY A 163 3.61 -9.28 13.15
N PHE A 164 3.02 -8.10 13.34
CA PHE A 164 1.57 -7.97 13.34
C PHE A 164 1.18 -6.65 12.69
N SER A 165 0.07 -6.65 11.97
CA SER A 165 -0.55 -5.43 11.48
C SER A 165 -2.05 -5.56 11.61
N ALA A 166 -2.70 -4.43 11.85
CA ALA A 166 -4.12 -4.34 11.65
C ALA A 166 -4.48 -4.30 10.16
N GLN A 167 -5.76 -4.45 9.86
CA GLN A 167 -6.30 -4.39 8.51
C GLN A 167 -6.19 -3.01 7.85
N ASP A 168 -6.17 -1.96 8.67
CA ASP A 168 -6.10 -0.57 8.22
C ASP A 168 -5.18 0.24 9.15
N THR A 169 -4.70 1.35 8.62
CA THR A 169 -3.87 2.33 9.32
C THR A 169 -4.71 3.39 10.04
N VAL A 170 -6.02 3.44 9.82
CA VAL A 170 -6.95 4.40 10.44
C VAL A 170 -8.20 3.71 10.99
N PHE A 171 -8.53 3.94 12.25
CA PHE A 171 -9.76 3.47 12.88
C PHE A 171 -10.65 4.61 13.35
N TYR A 172 -11.96 4.36 13.31
CA TYR A 172 -12.99 5.29 13.77
C TYR A 172 -13.73 4.72 14.96
N GLY A 173 -13.87 5.54 16.00
CA GLY A 173 -14.54 5.22 17.25
C GLY A 173 -13.67 5.54 18.46
N SER A 174 -14.29 5.96 19.57
CA SER A 174 -13.61 6.06 20.86
C SER A 174 -13.30 4.70 21.47
N ASN A 175 -13.96 3.64 21.01
CA ASN A 175 -13.73 2.27 21.44
C ASN A 175 -13.41 1.40 20.23
N ILE A 176 -12.22 0.80 20.23
CA ILE A 176 -11.76 -0.12 19.17
C ILE A 176 -11.71 -1.54 19.73
N SER A 177 -12.46 -2.45 19.10
CA SER A 177 -12.37 -3.89 19.37
C SER A 177 -11.23 -4.47 18.55
N TYR A 178 -10.07 -4.63 19.16
CA TYR A 178 -8.94 -5.35 18.58
C TYR A 178 -9.21 -6.84 18.63
N SER A 179 -9.30 -7.53 17.49
CA SER A 179 -9.47 -8.98 17.44
C SER A 179 -8.24 -9.65 16.88
N PHE A 180 -8.00 -10.89 17.31
CA PHE A 180 -6.89 -11.73 16.89
C PHE A 180 -7.43 -13.04 16.29
N PRO A 181 -8.07 -13.01 15.11
CA PRO A 181 -8.77 -14.18 14.60
C PRO A 181 -7.83 -15.35 14.33
N ALA A 182 -8.22 -16.55 14.76
CA ALA A 182 -7.40 -17.75 14.60
C ALA A 182 -7.07 -18.08 13.14
N SER A 183 -7.94 -17.69 12.20
CA SER A 183 -7.72 -17.87 10.76
C SER A 183 -6.55 -17.06 10.19
N ILE A 184 -6.15 -15.95 10.85
CA ILE A 184 -5.06 -15.06 10.41
C ILE A 184 -3.94 -14.91 11.46
N TRP A 185 -3.94 -15.78 12.46
CA TRP A 185 -2.84 -15.96 13.40
C TRP A 185 -1.98 -17.13 12.93
N LYS A 186 -0.83 -16.84 12.30
CA LYS A 186 0.06 -17.86 11.73
C LYS A 186 1.31 -17.99 12.58
N SER A 187 1.54 -19.19 13.11
CA SER A 187 2.70 -19.45 13.95
C SER A 187 3.10 -20.92 13.99
N ASN A 188 4.40 -21.17 14.14
CA ASN A 188 4.97 -22.47 14.53
C ASN A 188 5.63 -22.42 15.93
N VAL A 189 5.39 -21.36 16.70
CA VAL A 189 5.85 -21.18 18.08
C VAL A 189 4.67 -21.41 19.02
N THR A 190 4.69 -22.52 19.77
CA THR A 190 3.50 -23.05 20.46
C THR A 190 3.38 -22.70 21.95
N SER A 191 4.44 -22.18 22.58
CA SER A 191 4.55 -22.02 24.03
C SER A 191 4.76 -20.57 24.50
N GLY A 192 4.53 -19.59 23.60
CA GLY A 192 4.74 -18.18 23.91
C GLY A 192 3.52 -17.51 24.56
N LYS A 193 3.72 -16.81 25.69
CA LYS A 193 2.70 -15.88 26.20
C LYS A 193 2.76 -14.60 25.38
N VAL A 194 1.70 -14.32 24.61
CA VAL A 194 1.60 -13.10 23.79
C VAL A 194 0.90 -12.00 24.57
N GLU A 195 1.49 -10.82 24.57
CA GLU A 195 0.95 -9.64 25.21
C GLU A 195 0.90 -8.48 24.21
N PHE A 196 -0.17 -7.70 24.26
CA PHE A 196 -0.47 -6.61 23.34
C PHE A 196 -0.67 -5.31 24.13
N ASP A 197 -0.08 -4.23 23.67
CA ASP A 197 -0.30 -2.88 24.18
C ASP A 197 -0.98 -2.08 23.06
N ALA A 198 -2.20 -1.62 23.34
CA ALA A 198 -3.00 -0.86 22.39
C ALA A 198 -2.69 0.65 22.42
N ASP A 199 -1.74 1.10 23.25
CA ASP A 199 -1.44 2.51 23.51
C ASP A 199 -2.68 3.27 24.05
N ASP A 200 -3.45 2.59 24.90
CA ASP A 200 -4.66 3.07 25.56
C ASP A 200 -4.42 3.45 27.05
N GLY A 201 -3.15 3.42 27.48
CA GLY A 201 -2.73 3.72 28.84
C GLY A 201 -2.73 2.54 29.81
N ARG A 202 -3.18 1.34 29.40
CA ARG A 202 -3.16 0.13 30.25
C ARG A 202 -1.88 -0.70 30.11
N GLY A 203 -1.07 -0.43 29.10
CA GLY A 203 0.15 -1.19 28.80
C GLY A 203 -0.14 -2.59 28.26
N TYR A 204 0.82 -3.50 28.42
CA TYR A 204 0.73 -4.86 27.90
C TYR A 204 -0.34 -5.70 28.60
N VAL A 205 -1.32 -6.18 27.84
CA VAL A 205 -2.34 -7.14 28.26
C VAL A 205 -2.17 -8.48 27.55
N SER A 206 -2.54 -9.59 28.19
CA SER A 206 -2.42 -10.91 27.56
C SER A 206 -3.47 -11.11 26.47
N VAL A 207 -3.04 -11.60 25.31
CA VAL A 207 -3.91 -11.95 24.16
C VAL A 207 -3.56 -13.33 23.62
N SER A 208 -4.51 -13.98 22.98
CA SER A 208 -4.33 -15.29 22.35
C SER A 208 -5.02 -15.37 21.00
N SER A 209 -4.64 -16.37 20.19
CA SER A 209 -5.38 -16.72 18.98
C SER A 209 -6.88 -16.93 19.29
N GLY A 210 -7.75 -16.29 18.52
CA GLY A 210 -9.20 -16.28 18.70
C GLY A 210 -9.73 -15.27 19.73
N SER A 211 -8.88 -14.54 20.44
CA SER A 211 -9.29 -13.57 21.46
C SER A 211 -9.59 -12.17 20.87
N SER A 212 -10.14 -11.30 21.72
CA SER A 212 -10.28 -9.87 21.45
C SER A 212 -9.93 -9.04 22.67
N TYR A 213 -9.58 -7.78 22.43
CA TYR A 213 -9.27 -6.76 23.42
C TYR A 213 -10.00 -5.45 23.09
N GLN A 214 -10.58 -4.81 24.10
CA GLN A 214 -11.30 -3.55 23.94
C GLN A 214 -10.41 -2.37 24.36
N GLY A 215 -9.85 -1.68 23.35
CA GLY A 215 -9.12 -0.42 23.55
C GLY A 215 -10.09 0.76 23.64
N SER A 216 -9.80 1.72 24.51
CA SER A 216 -10.59 2.94 24.68
C SER A 216 -9.69 4.17 24.62
N TYR A 217 -10.07 5.16 23.84
CA TYR A 217 -9.25 6.33 23.57
C TYR A 217 -10.03 7.61 23.87
N SER A 218 -9.44 8.49 24.69
CA SER A 218 -10.01 9.78 25.07
C SER A 218 -9.76 10.89 24.04
N SER A 219 -8.79 10.70 23.14
CA SER A 219 -8.42 11.65 22.09
C SER A 219 -7.95 10.98 20.79
N THR A 220 -8.24 11.64 19.68
CA THR A 220 -7.73 11.30 18.34
C THR A 220 -6.21 11.42 18.30
N GLY A 221 -5.54 10.47 17.64
CA GLY A 221 -4.09 10.50 17.48
C GLY A 221 -3.51 9.22 16.89
N VAL A 222 -2.21 9.24 16.60
CA VAL A 222 -1.43 8.04 16.27
C VAL A 222 -1.25 7.23 17.57
N LYS A 223 -1.43 5.92 17.47
CA LYS A 223 -1.30 4.93 18.53
C LYS A 223 -0.20 3.94 18.15
N HIS A 224 0.74 3.77 19.06
CA HIS A 224 1.88 2.86 18.90
C HIS A 224 1.51 1.50 19.46
N LEU A 225 0.89 0.67 18.63
CA LEU A 225 0.56 -0.70 19.02
C LEU A 225 1.85 -1.48 19.22
N LYS A 226 1.96 -2.23 20.32
CA LYS A 226 3.12 -3.09 20.58
C LYS A 226 2.66 -4.50 20.88
N MET A 227 3.42 -5.48 20.44
CA MET A 227 3.25 -6.87 20.80
C MET A 227 4.56 -7.39 21.34
N ARG A 228 4.49 -8.23 22.38
CA ARG A 228 5.63 -9.00 22.84
C ARG A 228 5.27 -10.44 23.10
N VAL A 229 6.21 -11.35 22.87
CA VAL A 229 6.03 -12.78 23.07
C VAL A 229 7.10 -13.25 24.03
N ARG A 230 6.71 -13.79 25.19
CA ARG A 230 7.65 -14.43 26.11
C ARG A 230 7.95 -15.85 25.64
N LEU A 231 9.19 -16.13 25.28
CA LEU A 231 9.65 -17.45 24.86
C LEU A 231 9.85 -18.38 26.06
N ALA A 232 10.03 -19.69 25.79
CA ALA A 232 10.19 -20.71 26.81
C ALA A 232 11.44 -20.52 27.69
N ASP A 233 12.50 -19.92 27.15
CA ASP A 233 13.72 -19.55 27.86
C ASP A 233 13.57 -18.28 28.72
N GLY A 234 12.40 -17.65 28.68
CA GLY A 234 12.07 -16.43 29.42
C GLY A 234 12.44 -15.13 28.71
N SER A 235 13.10 -15.19 27.55
CA SER A 235 13.38 -14.03 26.71
C SER A 235 12.10 -13.49 26.04
N TYR A 236 12.17 -12.29 25.48
CA TYR A 236 11.06 -11.65 24.79
C TYR A 236 11.39 -11.36 23.33
N LEU A 237 10.43 -11.64 22.46
CA LEU A 237 10.34 -11.04 21.13
C LEU A 237 9.44 -9.82 21.18
N TYR A 238 9.73 -8.81 20.35
CA TYR A 238 9.00 -7.55 20.27
C TYR A 238 8.60 -7.23 18.83
N SER A 239 7.44 -6.62 18.65
CA SER A 239 7.02 -6.06 17.38
C SER A 239 6.13 -4.85 17.65
N HIS A 240 6.01 -3.95 16.67
CA HIS A 240 5.18 -2.77 16.80
C HIS A 240 4.58 -2.33 15.46
N SER A 241 3.43 -1.66 15.53
CA SER A 241 2.68 -1.17 14.40
C SER A 241 2.06 0.19 14.75
N LEU A 242 1.71 0.98 13.73
CA LEU A 242 1.07 2.27 13.90
C LEU A 242 -0.35 2.23 13.38
N VAL A 243 -1.28 2.74 14.20
CA VAL A 243 -2.64 3.02 13.76
C VAL A 243 -3.05 4.40 14.21
N LYS A 244 -3.84 5.10 13.42
CA LYS A 244 -4.44 6.37 13.81
C LYS A 244 -5.86 6.13 14.26
N VAL A 245 -6.16 6.44 15.52
CA VAL A 245 -7.53 6.37 16.06
C VAL A 245 -8.17 7.75 15.98
N ILE A 246 -9.38 7.80 15.44
CA ILE A 246 -10.24 8.99 15.39
C ILE A 246 -11.43 8.75 16.34
N THR A 247 -11.41 9.42 17.49
CA THR A 247 -12.39 9.24 18.58
C THR A 247 -13.72 9.91 18.29
N ASP A 248 -14.81 9.38 18.82
CA ASP A 248 -16.18 9.90 18.60
C ASP A 248 -16.36 11.34 19.15
N ASN A 249 -15.52 11.76 20.11
CA ASN A 249 -15.50 13.13 20.66
C ASN A 249 -14.93 14.20 19.71
N VAL A 250 -14.51 13.83 18.50
CA VAL A 250 -14.18 14.76 17.40
C VAL A 250 -15.27 14.77 16.32
N ILE A 251 -16.43 14.14 16.57
CA ILE A 251 -17.52 14.09 15.60
C ILE A 251 -18.78 14.70 16.22
N THR A 252 -18.83 16.04 16.25
CA THR A 252 -20.13 16.71 16.29
C THR A 252 -20.88 16.44 15.00
N ARG A 253 -22.08 15.86 15.13
CA ARG A 253 -23.20 15.76 14.17
C ARG A 253 -23.08 14.70 13.08
N THR A 254 -23.66 13.54 13.40
CA THR A 254 -24.06 12.48 12.47
C THR A 254 -25.06 12.89 11.37
N GLU A 255 -25.41 14.17 11.15
CA GLU A 255 -26.34 14.55 10.06
C GLU A 255 -26.03 15.89 9.32
N ALA A 256 -24.78 16.40 9.33
CA ALA A 256 -24.49 17.72 8.72
C ALA A 256 -23.46 17.78 7.56
N ALA A 257 -22.80 16.69 7.15
CA ALA A 257 -21.77 16.77 6.11
C ALA A 257 -21.71 15.54 5.21
N LYS A 258 -22.71 15.36 4.33
CA LYS A 258 -22.38 14.90 2.97
C LYS A 258 -21.42 15.96 2.43
N PHE A 259 -20.13 15.66 2.34
CA PHE A 259 -19.16 16.61 1.80
C PHE A 259 -19.58 16.94 0.36
N LYS A 260 -20.00 18.18 0.13
CA LYS A 260 -20.49 18.66 -1.17
C LYS A 260 -19.48 19.66 -1.73
N PRO A 261 -19.23 19.63 -3.05
CA PRO A 261 -18.51 20.71 -3.70
C PRO A 261 -19.21 22.05 -3.40
N ASP A 262 -18.43 23.11 -3.23
CA ASP A 262 -18.94 24.47 -3.11
C ASP A 262 -19.61 24.89 -4.42
N ARG A 263 -19.11 24.37 -5.55
CA ARG A 263 -19.61 24.64 -6.90
C ARG A 263 -19.27 23.50 -7.85
N CYS A 264 -20.15 23.22 -8.80
CA CYS A 264 -19.90 22.32 -9.92
C CYS A 264 -20.15 23.00 -11.26
N VAL A 265 -19.43 22.58 -12.29
CA VAL A 265 -19.65 22.99 -13.69
C VAL A 265 -19.50 21.79 -14.59
N ASP A 266 -20.55 21.42 -15.31
CA ASP A 266 -20.44 20.46 -16.41
C ASP A 266 -19.77 21.15 -17.59
N ILE A 267 -18.78 20.49 -18.17
CA ILE A 267 -18.00 20.99 -19.30
C ILE A 267 -17.95 19.95 -20.41
N THR A 268 -17.77 20.42 -21.63
CA THR A 268 -17.50 19.61 -22.81
C THR A 268 -16.25 20.15 -23.48
N ALA A 269 -15.39 19.26 -23.95
CA ALA A 269 -14.17 19.63 -24.66
C ALA A 269 -14.49 20.60 -25.81
N SER A 270 -13.72 21.68 -25.95
CA SER A 270 -13.93 22.68 -27.00
C SER A 270 -13.81 22.07 -28.39
N LEU A 271 -12.84 21.16 -28.57
CA LEU A 271 -12.55 20.46 -29.82
C LEU A 271 -12.67 18.94 -29.63
N PRO A 272 -13.18 18.20 -30.63
CA PRO A 272 -13.12 16.75 -30.62
C PRO A 272 -11.71 16.23 -30.97
N TYR A 273 -11.44 14.97 -30.64
CA TYR A 273 -10.28 14.23 -31.14
C TYR A 273 -10.77 13.02 -31.92
N ASN A 274 -10.42 12.92 -33.22
CA ASN A 274 -10.87 11.84 -34.11
C ASN A 274 -12.38 11.56 -34.08
N GLY A 275 -13.19 12.61 -33.90
CA GLY A 275 -14.66 12.51 -33.81
C GLY A 275 -15.20 12.24 -32.40
N GLU A 276 -14.36 11.90 -31.43
CA GLU A 276 -14.74 11.77 -30.02
C GLU A 276 -14.76 13.14 -29.33
N LYS A 277 -15.82 13.44 -28.57
CA LYS A 277 -15.93 14.71 -27.83
C LYS A 277 -16.22 14.44 -26.36
N ALA A 278 -15.17 14.53 -25.54
CA ALA A 278 -15.27 14.26 -24.11
C ALA A 278 -16.13 15.31 -23.39
N SER A 279 -16.84 14.85 -22.35
CA SER A 279 -17.58 15.68 -21.40
C SER A 279 -17.26 15.24 -19.98
N GLY A 280 -17.43 16.15 -19.03
CA GLY A 280 -17.14 15.88 -17.64
C GLY A 280 -17.61 17.00 -16.74
N ARG A 281 -17.14 17.00 -15.50
CA ARG A 281 -17.51 17.99 -14.48
C ARG A 281 -16.27 18.49 -13.75
N ILE A 282 -16.25 19.80 -13.51
CA ILE A 282 -15.32 20.41 -12.57
C ILE A 282 -16.05 20.63 -11.25
N SER A 283 -15.50 20.06 -10.18
CA SER A 283 -16.02 20.18 -8.81
C SER A 283 -15.05 21.00 -7.98
N TYR A 284 -15.51 22.15 -7.47
CA TYR A 284 -14.70 23.11 -6.72
C TYR A 284 -14.92 22.96 -5.23
N LEU A 285 -13.83 23.08 -4.50
CA LEU A 285 -13.79 23.20 -3.05
C LEU A 285 -12.79 24.29 -2.68
N TYR A 286 -13.29 25.49 -2.41
CA TYR A 286 -12.47 26.67 -2.15
C TYR A 286 -11.84 26.62 -0.77
N SER A 287 -10.55 26.98 -0.63
CA SER A 287 -9.80 27.00 0.62
C SER A 287 -10.59 27.58 1.80
N THR A 288 -10.47 27.00 2.99
CA THR A 288 -11.15 27.55 4.18
C THR A 288 -10.57 28.88 4.60
N GLY A 289 -9.35 29.21 4.15
CA GLY A 289 -8.75 30.53 4.31
C GLY A 289 -9.32 31.59 3.36
N SER A 290 -9.94 31.17 2.25
CA SER A 290 -10.52 32.04 1.23
C SER A 290 -11.86 31.51 0.69
N PRO A 291 -12.91 31.32 1.53
CA PRO A 291 -14.15 30.71 1.07
C PRO A 291 -14.78 31.45 -0.10
N GLY A 292 -15.22 30.71 -1.13
CA GLY A 292 -15.88 31.28 -2.31
C GLY A 292 -14.96 32.01 -3.28
N LYS A 293 -13.64 31.97 -3.07
CA LYS A 293 -12.66 32.66 -3.92
C LYS A 293 -11.48 31.76 -4.26
N LEU A 294 -11.21 31.63 -5.55
CA LEU A 294 -10.05 30.89 -6.03
C LEU A 294 -8.77 31.70 -5.78
N THR A 295 -7.83 31.12 -5.03
CA THR A 295 -6.60 31.79 -4.57
C THR A 295 -5.34 30.94 -4.70
N LYS A 296 -5.46 29.61 -4.65
CA LYS A 296 -4.33 28.67 -4.79
C LYS A 296 -4.80 27.30 -5.31
N PRO A 297 -4.93 27.14 -6.65
CA PRO A 297 -5.56 25.95 -7.24
C PRO A 297 -4.69 24.68 -7.14
N PHE A 298 -5.28 23.65 -6.55
CA PHE A 298 -4.80 22.28 -6.59
C PHE A 298 -5.78 21.40 -7.36
N ILE A 299 -5.41 21.04 -8.59
CA ILE A 299 -6.26 20.40 -9.57
C ILE A 299 -5.99 18.90 -9.58
N VAL A 300 -7.04 18.10 -9.48
CA VAL A 300 -6.99 16.63 -9.54
C VAL A 300 -7.69 16.19 -10.81
N MET A 301 -6.94 15.51 -11.68
CA MET A 301 -7.48 14.90 -12.89
C MET A 301 -7.82 13.44 -12.63
N GLU A 302 -9.09 13.09 -12.80
CA GLU A 302 -9.59 11.72 -12.68
C GLU A 302 -8.88 10.75 -13.64
N GLY A 303 -8.83 9.48 -13.24
CA GLY A 303 -8.32 8.38 -14.04
C GLY A 303 -9.39 7.62 -14.82
N PHE A 304 -9.11 6.35 -15.05
CA PHE A 304 -10.09 5.43 -15.62
C PHE A 304 -11.05 4.99 -14.53
N ASP A 305 -12.34 5.29 -14.70
CA ASP A 305 -13.38 5.06 -13.71
C ASP A 305 -14.76 4.86 -14.38
N PRO A 306 -14.96 3.73 -15.07
CA PRO A 306 -16.16 3.52 -15.87
C PRO A 306 -17.37 3.25 -14.98
N LEU A 307 -18.49 3.93 -15.32
CA LEU A 307 -19.75 3.90 -14.59
C LEU A 307 -20.35 2.48 -14.45
N GLU A 308 -20.08 1.59 -15.39
CA GLU A 308 -20.55 0.20 -15.39
C GLU A 308 -19.95 -0.68 -14.28
N PHE A 309 -18.90 -0.20 -13.58
CA PHE A 309 -18.32 -0.87 -12.42
C PHE A 309 -18.74 -0.23 -11.09
N VAL A 310 -19.71 0.69 -11.10
CA VAL A 310 -20.26 1.30 -9.90
C VAL A 310 -21.26 0.33 -9.26
N ASP A 311 -21.12 0.12 -7.95
CA ASP A 311 -22.03 -0.75 -7.18
C ASP A 311 -23.42 -0.07 -7.04
N ASP A 312 -24.47 -0.75 -7.55
CA ASP A 312 -25.86 -0.31 -7.50
C ASP A 312 -26.36 -0.02 -6.07
N ALA A 313 -25.70 -0.59 -5.05
CA ALA A 313 -26.03 -0.37 -3.63
C ALA A 313 -25.56 0.99 -3.09
N ASN A 314 -24.77 1.76 -3.85
CA ASN A 314 -24.14 2.99 -3.36
C ASN A 314 -24.08 4.11 -4.42
N PRO A 315 -25.23 4.67 -4.85
CA PRO A 315 -25.22 5.82 -5.74
C PRO A 315 -24.54 7.00 -5.02
N TYR A 316 -23.31 7.31 -5.39
CA TYR A 316 -22.55 8.42 -4.81
C TYR A 316 -23.32 9.72 -5.03
N MET A 317 -24.06 10.14 -4.00
CA MET A 317 -24.89 11.35 -3.98
C MET A 317 -26.06 11.39 -4.97
N GLY A 318 -26.42 10.29 -5.63
CA GLY A 318 -27.54 10.23 -6.58
C GLY A 318 -27.27 10.86 -7.95
N ASP A 319 -26.00 10.99 -8.35
CA ASP A 319 -25.62 11.41 -9.70
C ASP A 319 -25.14 10.20 -10.51
N GLU A 320 -25.88 9.88 -11.58
CA GLU A 320 -25.65 8.74 -12.47
C GLU A 320 -24.41 8.88 -13.36
N LYS A 321 -23.74 10.05 -13.34
CA LYS A 321 -22.59 10.36 -14.19
C LYS A 321 -21.24 10.22 -13.49
N PHE A 322 -21.21 9.76 -12.23
CA PHE A 322 -19.97 9.52 -11.49
C PHE A 322 -19.63 8.04 -11.38
N GLY A 323 -18.34 7.73 -11.54
CA GLY A 323 -17.81 6.41 -11.28
C GLY A 323 -17.55 6.18 -9.78
N ASN A 324 -16.65 5.24 -9.49
CA ASN A 324 -16.23 4.93 -8.13
C ASN A 324 -15.31 6.00 -7.50
N THR A 325 -14.80 6.93 -8.30
CA THR A 325 -13.99 8.07 -7.91
C THR A 325 -14.71 9.38 -8.22
N ASN A 326 -14.40 10.42 -7.42
CA ASN A 326 -14.93 11.78 -7.53
C ASN A 326 -14.31 12.65 -6.43
N LEU A 327 -14.65 13.94 -6.40
CA LEU A 327 -14.21 14.85 -5.33
C LEU A 327 -14.51 14.30 -3.92
N HIS A 328 -15.68 13.69 -3.70
CA HIS A 328 -16.07 13.18 -2.38
C HIS A 328 -15.19 12.00 -1.95
N THR A 329 -14.97 11.02 -2.83
CA THR A 329 -14.08 9.88 -2.53
C THR A 329 -12.62 10.33 -2.41
N PHE A 330 -12.18 11.31 -3.19
CA PHE A 330 -10.88 11.94 -3.07
C PHE A 330 -10.70 12.61 -1.71
N VAL A 331 -11.63 13.47 -1.32
CA VAL A 331 -11.62 14.16 -0.04
C VAL A 331 -11.75 13.19 1.12
N ASN A 332 -12.61 12.17 1.02
CA ASN A 332 -12.70 11.13 2.04
C ASN A 332 -11.39 10.38 2.19
N GLY A 333 -10.72 10.00 1.09
CA GLY A 333 -9.40 9.37 1.15
C GLY A 333 -8.34 10.26 1.78
N LEU A 334 -8.40 11.58 1.57
CA LEU A 334 -7.52 12.54 2.23
C LEU A 334 -7.89 12.78 3.69
N SER A 335 -9.17 12.83 4.04
CA SER A 335 -9.66 13.15 5.39
C SER A 335 -9.29 12.06 6.40
N GLN A 336 -9.11 10.81 5.96
CA GLN A 336 -8.50 9.75 6.78
C GLN A 336 -7.09 10.16 7.27
N ARG A 337 -6.38 10.99 6.50
CA ARG A 337 -5.09 11.62 6.83
C ARG A 337 -5.26 13.04 7.37
N TYR A 338 -6.26 13.25 8.24
CA TYR A 338 -6.74 14.51 8.86
C TYR A 338 -5.79 15.72 8.92
N ALA A 339 -4.55 15.57 9.41
CA ALA A 339 -3.60 16.68 9.52
C ALA A 339 -3.16 17.22 8.13
N ALA A 340 -2.90 16.32 7.17
CA ALA A 340 -2.57 16.70 5.80
C ALA A 340 -3.79 17.28 5.07
N PHE A 341 -4.99 16.73 5.31
CA PHE A 341 -6.22 17.25 4.72
C PHE A 341 -6.54 18.65 5.21
N ASN A 342 -6.54 18.90 6.52
CA ASN A 342 -6.84 20.25 7.04
C ASN A 342 -5.81 21.27 6.58
N LYS A 343 -4.52 20.90 6.55
CA LYS A 343 -3.46 21.78 6.04
C LYS A 343 -3.66 22.08 4.55
N LEU A 344 -3.90 21.06 3.72
CA LEU A 344 -4.20 21.24 2.30
C LEU A 344 -5.44 22.12 2.12
N ARG A 345 -6.51 21.83 2.86
CA ARG A 345 -7.81 22.49 2.78
C ARG A 345 -7.80 23.94 3.26
N SER A 346 -6.90 24.30 4.18
CA SER A 346 -6.70 25.67 4.64
C SER A 346 -5.85 26.52 3.70
N GLU A 347 -5.05 25.89 2.85
CA GLU A 347 -4.09 26.58 1.98
C GLU A 347 -4.45 26.55 0.50
N TYR A 348 -5.12 25.50 0.03
CA TYR A 348 -5.39 25.25 -1.39
C TYR A 348 -6.88 25.09 -1.69
N ASP A 349 -7.26 25.53 -2.88
CA ASP A 349 -8.54 25.23 -3.48
C ASP A 349 -8.44 23.87 -4.17
N ILE A 350 -9.21 22.89 -3.71
CA ILE A 350 -9.23 21.56 -4.34
C ILE A 350 -10.22 21.60 -5.49
N ILE A 351 -9.72 21.35 -6.70
CA ILE A 351 -10.52 21.28 -7.92
C ILE A 351 -10.41 19.87 -8.46
N TYR A 352 -11.52 19.16 -8.63
CA TYR A 352 -11.53 17.82 -9.19
C TYR A 352 -12.20 17.83 -10.56
N ILE A 353 -11.58 17.17 -11.54
CA ILE A 353 -12.10 17.05 -12.91
C ILE A 353 -12.54 15.60 -13.12
N ASP A 354 -13.85 15.38 -13.12
CA ASP A 354 -14.52 14.10 -13.36
C ASP A 354 -14.80 13.93 -14.87
N LEU A 355 -14.67 12.70 -15.38
CA LEU A 355 -14.99 12.29 -16.75
C LEU A 355 -16.36 11.61 -16.77
N PHE A 356 -17.29 12.06 -17.63
CA PHE A 356 -18.58 11.36 -17.80
C PHE A 356 -18.46 10.08 -18.61
N ASP A 357 -17.43 9.98 -19.46
CA ASP A 357 -17.05 8.75 -20.13
C ASP A 357 -15.53 8.60 -20.12
N SER A 358 -15.02 7.90 -19.11
CA SER A 358 -13.58 7.67 -18.97
C SER A 358 -13.02 6.67 -19.99
N LYS A 359 -13.85 6.06 -20.85
CA LYS A 359 -13.43 5.05 -21.85
C LYS A 359 -12.98 5.67 -23.17
N LEU A 360 -13.24 6.96 -23.38
CA LEU A 360 -12.74 7.69 -24.55
C LEU A 360 -11.21 7.67 -24.63
N SER A 361 -10.66 7.91 -25.82
CA SER A 361 -9.22 7.99 -26.00
C SER A 361 -8.60 9.04 -25.07
N ILE A 362 -7.36 8.78 -24.62
CA ILE A 362 -6.62 9.70 -23.73
C ILE A 362 -6.57 11.11 -24.32
N GLN A 363 -6.42 11.21 -25.64
CA GLN A 363 -6.37 12.47 -26.37
C GLN A 363 -7.72 13.20 -26.36
N ALA A 364 -8.85 12.49 -26.53
CA ALA A 364 -10.17 13.09 -26.40
C ALA A 364 -10.41 13.61 -24.97
N ASN A 365 -10.03 12.82 -23.96
CA ASN A 365 -10.09 13.24 -22.57
C ASN A 365 -9.12 14.40 -22.26
N ALA A 366 -7.98 14.47 -22.94
CA ALA A 366 -7.03 15.58 -22.81
C ALA A 366 -7.60 16.89 -23.36
N ARG A 367 -8.39 16.85 -24.45
CA ARG A 367 -9.11 18.05 -24.93
C ARG A 367 -10.09 18.59 -23.89
N LEU A 368 -10.69 17.73 -23.07
CA LEU A 368 -11.52 18.19 -21.94
C LEU A 368 -10.66 18.84 -20.84
N PHE A 369 -9.51 18.24 -20.52
CA PHE A 369 -8.57 18.80 -19.55
C PHE A 369 -8.06 20.19 -19.99
N GLU A 370 -7.74 20.38 -21.27
CA GLU A 370 -7.38 21.69 -21.84
C GLU A 370 -8.48 22.73 -21.58
N SER A 371 -9.74 22.41 -21.93
CA SER A 371 -10.89 23.28 -21.66
C SER A 371 -11.10 23.56 -20.17
N ALA A 372 -10.83 22.57 -19.30
CA ALA A 372 -10.93 22.75 -17.86
C ALA A 372 -9.85 23.71 -17.33
N ILE A 373 -8.60 23.57 -17.77
CA ILE A 373 -7.51 24.49 -17.40
C ILE A 373 -7.80 25.91 -17.87
N GLU A 374 -8.30 26.09 -19.09
CA GLU A 374 -8.69 27.41 -19.60
C GLU A 374 -9.78 28.05 -18.74
N LEU A 375 -10.83 27.31 -18.39
CA LEU A 375 -11.91 27.81 -17.53
C LEU A 375 -11.42 28.16 -16.12
N ILE A 376 -10.59 27.30 -15.53
CA ILE A 376 -9.99 27.54 -14.21
C ILE A 376 -9.10 28.79 -14.26
N ASN A 377 -8.29 28.98 -15.31
CA ASN A 377 -7.43 30.15 -15.46
C ASN A 377 -8.21 31.45 -15.64
N GLN A 378 -9.35 31.41 -16.35
CA GLN A 378 -10.25 32.56 -16.44
C GLN A 378 -10.83 32.93 -15.07
N GLU A 379 -11.23 31.95 -14.25
CA GLU A 379 -11.71 32.19 -12.89
C GLU A 379 -10.60 32.70 -11.95
N LYS A 380 -9.37 32.19 -12.09
CA LYS A 380 -8.23 32.73 -11.36
C LYS A 380 -8.03 34.21 -11.66
N ALA A 381 -8.06 34.58 -12.93
CA ALA A 381 -7.91 35.97 -13.36
C ALA A 381 -9.02 36.86 -12.78
N SER A 382 -10.28 36.40 -12.81
CA SER A 382 -11.40 37.16 -12.24
C SER A 382 -11.33 37.29 -10.70
N CYS A 383 -10.73 36.33 -10.01
CA CYS A 383 -10.46 36.38 -8.58
C CYS A 383 -9.20 37.20 -8.22
N GLY A 384 -8.40 37.62 -9.20
CA GLY A 384 -7.10 38.25 -8.97
C GLY A 384 -6.05 37.26 -8.40
N CYS A 385 -6.21 35.96 -8.65
CA CYS A 385 -5.28 34.91 -8.25
C CYS A 385 -4.07 34.87 -9.18
N THR A 386 -2.86 35.07 -8.64
CA THR A 386 -1.60 35.00 -9.38
C THR A 386 -0.82 33.70 -9.13
N GLU A 387 -1.27 32.86 -8.19
CA GLU A 387 -0.67 31.56 -7.88
C GLU A 387 -0.78 30.61 -9.07
N LYS A 388 0.30 29.86 -9.37
CA LYS A 388 0.29 28.86 -10.46
C LYS A 388 -0.53 27.63 -10.06
N ASN A 389 -1.11 26.96 -11.05
CA ASN A 389 -1.82 25.70 -10.84
C ASN A 389 -0.83 24.61 -10.44
N ILE A 390 -1.25 23.75 -9.52
CA ILE A 390 -0.62 22.46 -9.25
C ILE A 390 -1.58 21.37 -9.73
N VAL A 391 -1.09 20.43 -10.53
CA VAL A 391 -1.90 19.35 -11.10
C VAL A 391 -1.46 18.01 -10.56
N MET A 392 -2.42 17.20 -10.14
CA MET A 392 -2.28 15.81 -9.74
C MET A 392 -3.08 14.93 -10.70
N GLY A 393 -2.39 14.09 -11.47
CA GLY A 393 -3.06 13.07 -12.28
C GLY A 393 -3.24 11.78 -11.49
N GLN A 394 -4.47 11.26 -11.41
CA GLN A 394 -4.74 9.94 -10.84
C GLN A 394 -4.74 8.88 -11.95
N SER A 395 -3.81 7.91 -11.89
CA SER A 395 -3.71 6.83 -12.89
C SER A 395 -3.67 7.39 -14.33
N MET A 396 -4.63 7.02 -15.20
CA MET A 396 -4.82 7.56 -16.55
C MET A 396 -4.88 9.10 -16.59
N GLY A 397 -5.38 9.75 -15.53
CA GLY A 397 -5.41 11.21 -15.41
C GLY A 397 -4.04 11.86 -15.51
N GLY A 398 -2.97 11.14 -15.18
CA GLY A 398 -1.60 11.59 -15.40
C GLY A 398 -1.22 11.68 -16.88
N LEU A 399 -1.68 10.73 -17.70
CA LEU A 399 -1.47 10.76 -19.16
C LEU A 399 -2.30 11.85 -19.80
N ILE A 400 -3.56 11.98 -19.38
CA ILE A 400 -4.48 13.03 -19.84
C ILE A 400 -3.88 14.41 -19.56
N ALA A 401 -3.48 14.68 -18.31
CA ALA A 401 -2.89 15.95 -17.93
C ALA A 401 -1.58 16.22 -18.68
N ARG A 402 -0.68 15.23 -18.78
CA ARG A 402 0.59 15.39 -19.49
C ARG A 402 0.39 15.69 -20.98
N TYR A 403 -0.51 14.96 -21.64
CA TYR A 403 -0.83 15.17 -23.06
C TYR A 403 -1.45 16.55 -23.26
N GLY A 404 -2.46 16.92 -22.49
CA GLY A 404 -3.14 18.21 -22.61
C GLY A 404 -2.20 19.39 -22.37
N LEU A 405 -1.35 19.33 -21.33
CA LEU A 405 -0.34 20.38 -21.11
C LEU A 405 0.63 20.48 -22.29
N LYS A 406 1.08 19.36 -22.84
CA LYS A 406 1.99 19.36 -23.98
C LYS A 406 1.35 19.95 -25.23
N GLU A 407 0.07 19.64 -25.47
CA GLU A 407 -0.67 20.21 -26.59
C GLU A 407 -0.90 21.72 -26.42
N MET A 408 -1.23 22.19 -25.21
CA MET A 408 -1.32 23.62 -24.92
C MET A 408 0.01 24.32 -25.21
N GLU A 409 1.15 23.76 -24.80
CA GLU A 409 2.47 24.29 -25.14
C GLU A 409 2.71 24.35 -26.66
N ASN A 410 2.40 23.26 -27.37
CA ASN A 410 2.58 23.18 -28.83
C ASN A 410 1.72 24.23 -29.55
N LEU A 411 0.53 24.52 -29.03
CA LEU A 411 -0.40 25.53 -29.55
C LEU A 411 -0.16 26.94 -28.98
N SER A 412 0.88 27.12 -28.15
CA SER A 412 1.18 28.39 -27.46
C SER A 412 0.05 28.91 -26.55
N HIS A 413 -0.78 28.02 -26.02
CA HIS A 413 -1.77 28.32 -24.99
C HIS A 413 -1.12 28.30 -23.60
N ILE A 414 -1.30 29.37 -22.83
CA ILE A 414 -0.73 29.47 -21.48
C ILE A 414 -1.58 28.65 -20.50
N HIS A 415 -1.05 27.49 -20.10
CA HIS A 415 -1.72 26.57 -19.16
C HIS A 415 -1.57 26.98 -17.68
N ASP A 416 -0.59 27.82 -17.35
CA ASP A 416 -0.35 28.36 -16.00
C ASP A 416 -0.11 27.31 -14.89
N VAL A 417 0.42 26.15 -15.27
CA VAL A 417 0.77 25.04 -14.36
C VAL A 417 2.25 25.10 -14.01
N SER A 418 2.57 25.00 -12.72
CA SER A 418 3.94 24.98 -12.21
C SER A 418 4.46 23.57 -11.90
N LEU A 419 3.57 22.66 -11.53
CA LEU A 419 3.91 21.31 -11.12
C LEU A 419 2.82 20.33 -11.57
N LEU A 420 3.25 19.24 -12.21
CA LEU A 420 2.45 18.04 -12.43
C LEU A 420 3.08 16.88 -11.65
N PHE A 421 2.28 16.19 -10.84
CA PHE A 421 2.68 14.89 -10.28
C PHE A 421 1.63 13.83 -10.55
N VAL A 422 2.07 12.59 -10.73
CA VAL A 422 1.22 11.47 -11.11
C VAL A 422 1.16 10.47 -9.97
N ARG A 423 -0.05 10.14 -9.52
CA ARG A 423 -0.29 9.10 -8.52
C ARG A 423 -0.73 7.83 -9.24
N ILE A 424 0.13 6.81 -9.17
CA ILE A 424 -0.12 5.49 -9.71
C ILE A 424 -0.41 4.54 -8.54
N ARG A 425 -1.40 3.64 -8.66
CA ARG A 425 -1.48 2.48 -7.77
C ARG A 425 -0.34 1.53 -8.16
N PRO A 426 0.46 0.99 -7.21
CA PRO A 426 1.66 0.18 -7.52
C PRO A 426 1.41 -0.97 -8.52
N THR A 427 0.18 -1.49 -8.60
CA THR A 427 -0.22 -2.57 -9.50
C THR A 427 -0.33 -2.21 -10.99
N TRP A 428 -0.27 -0.93 -11.38
CA TRP A 428 -0.47 -0.49 -12.78
C TRP A 428 0.79 0.09 -13.45
N VAL A 429 1.93 0.08 -12.74
CA VAL A 429 3.25 0.52 -13.26
C VAL A 429 3.65 -0.16 -14.60
N PRO A 430 3.38 -1.48 -14.83
CA PRO A 430 3.81 -2.15 -16.06
C PRO A 430 3.08 -1.66 -17.32
N MET A 431 1.80 -1.29 -17.20
CA MET A 431 0.99 -0.80 -18.32
C MET A 431 1.39 0.61 -18.76
N PHE A 432 1.95 1.39 -17.83
CA PHE A 432 2.42 2.75 -18.09
C PHE A 432 3.72 2.77 -18.91
N LEU A 433 4.63 1.80 -18.69
CA LEU A 433 5.92 1.73 -19.37
C LEU A 433 5.85 1.19 -20.81
N SER A 434 4.83 0.38 -21.15
CA SER A 434 4.66 -0.14 -22.51
C SER A 434 4.29 0.97 -23.53
N ALA A 435 3.67 2.06 -23.08
CA ALA A 435 3.42 3.24 -23.91
C ALA A 435 4.69 4.06 -24.20
N PHE A 436 5.80 3.83 -23.48
CA PHE A 436 7.05 4.58 -23.63
C PHE A 436 8.07 3.95 -24.60
N SER A 437 7.76 2.84 -25.29
CA SER A 437 8.68 2.23 -26.26
C SER A 437 8.33 2.49 -27.74
N ARG A 438 7.33 3.34 -28.03
CA ARG A 438 7.05 3.83 -29.38
C ARG A 438 6.69 5.31 -29.35
N GLY A 439 7.73 6.13 -29.37
CA GLY A 439 7.70 7.58 -29.56
C GLY A 439 9.08 8.05 -29.96
#